data_AF-A0AA41ZA37-F1
#
_entry.id   AF-A0AA41ZA37-F1
#
_cell.length_a   1.000
_cell.length_b   1.000
_cell.length_c   1.000
_cell.angle_alpha   90.00
_cell.angle_beta   90.00
_cell.angle_gamma   90.00
#
_symmetry.space_group_name_H-M   'P 1'
#
loop_
_entity.id
_entity.type
_entity.pdbx_description
1 polymer ?
#
loop_
_entity_poly.entity_id
_entity_poly.type
_entity_poly.pdbx_seq_one_letter_code
_entity_poly.pdbx_strand_id
1 'polypeptide(L)'
;MTYIATNLIAICSAAFIGLGISVLYHVVFDAEHWDASLGYNLGLALTTFISEFWLAAILAGALILAPVDADAWTIAIVTPIVIWIGFVVPALVVSFSARRLPPSMIALDCAHWLVVMVAQSCVLHSIGLVHP
;
A
#
# COMPACT_ATOMS: atom_id res chain seq x y z
N MET A 1 -6.48 18.56 3.76
CA MET A 1 -6.55 18.55 2.27
C MET A 1 -5.41 19.32 1.64
N THR A 2 -4.99 20.45 2.22
CA THR A 2 -3.76 21.18 1.82
C THR A 2 -2.51 20.32 1.81
N TYR A 3 -2.29 19.47 2.84
CA TYR A 3 -1.09 18.64 2.90
C TYR A 3 -0.96 17.64 1.73
N ILE A 4 -2.07 17.14 1.19
CA ILE A 4 -2.05 16.20 0.04
C ILE A 4 -1.53 16.95 -1.19
N ALA A 5 -2.01 18.18 -1.40
CA ALA A 5 -1.56 19.01 -2.52
C ALA A 5 -0.08 19.39 -2.40
N THR A 6 0.39 19.74 -1.20
CA THR A 6 1.80 20.10 -0.98
C THR A 6 2.75 18.91 -1.08
N ASN A 7 2.27 17.69 -0.79
CA ASN A 7 3.06 16.45 -0.84
C ASN A 7 2.74 15.59 -2.06
N LEU A 8 2.10 16.15 -3.10
CA LEU A 8 1.58 15.41 -4.23
C LEU A 8 2.65 14.59 -4.95
N ILE A 9 3.86 15.15 -5.11
CA ILE A 9 4.98 14.46 -5.77
C ILE A 9 5.40 13.22 -4.98
N ALA A 10 5.54 13.33 -3.66
CA ALA A 10 5.91 12.22 -2.80
C ALA A 10 4.83 11.12 -2.83
N ILE A 11 3.56 11.52 -2.71
CA ILE A 11 2.41 10.60 -2.73
C ILE A 11 2.28 9.90 -4.08
N CYS A 12 2.38 10.61 -5.21
CA CYS A 12 2.36 10.00 -6.53
C CYS A 12 3.52 9.03 -6.73
N SER A 13 4.73 9.39 -6.28
CA SER A 13 5.91 8.52 -6.38
C SER A 13 5.73 7.23 -5.59
N ALA A 14 5.22 7.33 -4.36
CA ALA A 14 4.87 6.18 -3.54
C ALA A 14 3.77 5.32 -4.21
N ALA A 15 2.73 5.95 -4.78
CA ALA A 15 1.67 5.27 -5.49
C ALA A 15 2.20 4.47 -6.70
N PHE A 16 3.13 5.04 -7.48
CA PHE A 16 3.78 4.33 -8.59
C PHE A 16 4.62 3.14 -8.12
N ILE A 17 5.32 3.27 -7.00
CA ILE A 17 6.05 2.14 -6.40
C ILE A 17 5.09 1.04 -5.95
N GLY A 18 3.97 1.40 -5.29
CA GLY A 18 2.91 0.46 -4.93
C GLY A 18 2.36 -0.27 -6.16
N LEU A 19 1.98 0.48 -7.20
CA LEU A 19 1.51 -0.07 -8.46
C LEU A 19 2.53 -1.04 -9.09
N GLY A 20 3.81 -0.68 -9.10
CA GLY A 20 4.87 -1.53 -9.63
C GLY A 20 5.01 -2.86 -8.86
N ILE A 21 4.91 -2.81 -7.52
CA ILE A 21 4.92 -4.00 -6.67
C ILE A 21 3.67 -4.86 -6.94
N SER A 22 2.50 -4.24 -7.08
CA SER A 22 1.24 -4.93 -7.36
C SER A 22 1.23 -5.61 -8.74
N VAL A 23 1.78 -4.94 -9.77
CA VAL A 23 2.00 -5.58 -11.08
C VAL A 23 2.96 -6.77 -10.96
N LEU A 24 4.09 -6.59 -10.26
CA LEU A 24 5.07 -7.67 -10.08
C LEU A 24 4.47 -8.87 -9.32
N TYR A 25 3.70 -8.60 -8.28
CA TYR A 25 3.02 -9.63 -7.49
C TYR A 25 2.09 -10.47 -8.36
N HIS A 26 1.24 -9.84 -9.17
CA HIS A 26 0.35 -10.57 -10.08
C HIS A 26 1.12 -11.37 -11.14
N VAL A 27 2.18 -10.80 -11.71
CA VAL A 27 3.01 -11.50 -12.71
C VAL A 27 3.70 -12.74 -12.12
N VAL A 28 4.10 -12.70 -10.84
CA VAL A 28 4.85 -13.80 -10.21
C VAL A 28 3.92 -14.87 -9.62
N PHE A 29 2.86 -14.47 -8.93
CA PHE A 29 2.05 -15.37 -8.10
C PHE A 29 0.70 -15.74 -8.69
N ASP A 30 0.22 -15.00 -9.69
CA ASP A 30 -1.13 -15.16 -10.26
C ASP A 30 -1.10 -15.58 -11.74
N ALA A 31 0.07 -16.01 -12.23
CA ALA A 31 0.29 -16.36 -13.63
C ALA A 31 -0.54 -17.58 -14.11
N GLU A 32 -0.94 -18.49 -13.20
CA GLU A 32 -1.75 -19.68 -13.54
C GLU A 32 -3.27 -19.43 -13.61
N HIS A 33 -3.79 -18.43 -12.87
CA HIS A 33 -5.21 -18.02 -12.93
C HIS A 33 -5.42 -16.79 -13.82
N TRP A 34 -4.37 -16.35 -14.51
CA TRP A 34 -4.40 -15.27 -15.48
C TRP A 34 -5.25 -15.65 -16.69
N ASP A 35 -6.56 -15.46 -16.57
CA ASP A 35 -7.47 -15.51 -17.69
C ASP A 35 -7.12 -14.33 -18.61
N ALA A 36 -6.40 -14.60 -19.70
CA ALA A 36 -5.98 -13.59 -20.67
C ALA A 36 -7.15 -12.78 -21.26
N SER A 37 -8.39 -13.26 -21.09
CA SER A 37 -9.62 -12.54 -21.47
C SER A 37 -9.96 -11.37 -20.53
N LEU A 38 -9.42 -11.36 -19.31
CA LEU A 38 -9.50 -10.31 -18.29
C LEU A 38 -8.17 -9.54 -18.15
N GLY A 39 -7.34 -9.58 -19.20
CA GLY A 39 -6.02 -8.94 -19.24
C GLY A 39 -6.07 -7.51 -18.68
N TYR A 40 -5.05 -7.16 -17.90
CA TYR A 40 -4.88 -5.91 -17.15
C TYR A 40 -5.53 -4.71 -17.87
N ASN A 41 -6.83 -4.52 -17.62
CA ASN A 41 -7.58 -3.51 -18.33
C ASN A 41 -7.15 -2.17 -17.74
N LEU A 42 -7.07 -1.14 -18.58
CA LEU A 42 -6.75 0.22 -18.13
C LEU A 42 -7.62 0.62 -16.93
N GLY A 43 -8.88 0.16 -16.88
CA GLY A 43 -9.75 0.32 -15.73
C GLY A 43 -9.18 -0.24 -14.42
N LEU A 44 -8.68 -1.49 -14.43
CA LEU A 44 -8.09 -2.12 -13.24
C LEU A 44 -6.81 -1.38 -12.81
N ALA A 45 -5.93 -1.07 -13.77
CA ALA A 45 -4.70 -0.33 -13.50
C ALA A 45 -4.98 1.05 -12.87
N LEU A 46 -5.99 1.76 -13.37
CA LEU A 46 -6.43 3.03 -12.82
C LEU A 46 -7.03 2.86 -11.42
N THR A 47 -7.88 1.86 -11.18
CA THR A 47 -8.41 1.61 -9.83
C THR A 47 -7.31 1.26 -8.85
N THR A 48 -6.35 0.42 -9.24
CA THR A 48 -5.19 0.08 -8.40
C THR A 48 -4.39 1.33 -8.11
N PHE A 49 -4.03 2.13 -9.12
CA PHE A 49 -3.29 3.37 -8.91
C PHE A 49 -4.01 4.35 -7.96
N ILE A 50 -5.33 4.51 -8.11
CA ILE A 50 -6.13 5.38 -7.23
C ILE A 50 -6.13 4.83 -5.79
N SER A 51 -6.27 3.52 -5.62
CA SER A 51 -6.20 2.88 -4.30
C SER A 51 -4.82 3.06 -3.66
N GLU A 52 -3.75 2.85 -4.41
CA GLU A 52 -2.36 3.04 -3.97
C GLU A 52 -2.07 4.50 -3.62
N PHE A 53 -2.55 5.43 -4.45
CA PHE A 53 -2.45 6.86 -4.19
C PHE A 53 -3.14 7.26 -2.89
N TRP A 54 -4.35 6.76 -2.66
CA TRP A 54 -5.10 7.07 -1.44
C TRP A 54 -4.44 6.46 -0.19
N LEU A 55 -3.93 5.23 -0.32
CA LEU A 55 -3.17 4.57 0.74
C LEU A 55 -1.90 5.37 1.09
N ALA A 56 -1.13 5.77 0.09
CA ALA A 56 0.05 6.61 0.26
C ALA A 56 -0.28 7.97 0.89
N ALA A 57 -1.44 8.57 0.55
CA ALA A 57 -1.88 9.83 1.17
C ALA A 57 -2.19 9.65 2.66
N ILE A 58 -2.83 8.55 3.05
CA ILE A 58 -3.09 8.23 4.47
C ILE A 58 -1.77 7.98 5.21
N LEU A 59 -0.84 7.22 4.61
CA LEU A 59 0.48 6.99 5.19
C LEU A 59 1.25 8.29 5.37
N ALA A 60 1.22 9.19 4.38
CA ALA A 60 1.83 10.51 4.50
C ALA A 60 1.25 11.31 5.67
N GLY A 61 -0.07 11.31 5.83
CA GLY A 61 -0.73 11.93 6.97
C GLY A 61 -0.31 11.30 8.31
N ALA A 62 -0.19 9.98 8.38
CA ALA A 62 0.26 9.26 9.57
C ALA A 62 1.72 9.61 9.93
N LEU A 63 2.61 9.69 8.95
CA LEU A 63 4.02 10.06 9.16
C LEU A 63 4.18 11.51 9.60
N ILE A 64 3.40 12.44 9.04
CA ILE A 64 3.42 13.86 9.43
C ILE A 64 2.98 14.04 10.89
N LEU A 65 2.03 13.23 11.36
CA LEU A 65 1.48 13.29 12.72
C LEU A 65 2.23 12.40 13.71
N ALA A 66 3.20 11.61 13.27
CA ALA A 66 3.92 10.69 14.13
C ALA A 66 4.76 11.45 15.18
N PRO A 67 4.86 10.93 16.42
CA PRO A 67 5.63 11.56 17.48
C PRO A 67 7.12 11.60 17.13
N VAL A 68 7.79 12.73 17.41
CA VAL A 68 9.20 12.99 17.06
C VAL A 68 10.23 12.33 17.97
N ASP A 69 9.77 11.58 18.98
CA ASP A 69 10.63 11.02 20.03
C ASP A 69 11.40 9.76 19.57
N ALA A 70 11.04 9.20 18.41
CA ALA A 70 11.70 8.03 17.82
C ALA A 70 12.49 8.41 16.56
N ASP A 71 13.48 7.56 16.22
CA ASP A 71 14.22 7.70 14.98
C ASP A 71 13.29 7.70 13.75
N ALA A 72 13.53 8.59 12.79
CA ALA A 72 12.61 8.85 11.71
C ALA A 72 12.42 7.63 10.78
N TRP A 73 13.47 6.83 10.57
CA TRP A 73 13.36 5.58 9.80
C TRP A 73 12.61 4.50 10.57
N THR A 74 12.77 4.47 11.89
CA THR A 74 11.97 3.60 12.74
C THR A 74 10.49 3.95 12.61
N ILE A 75 10.12 5.23 12.64
CA ILE A 75 8.75 5.68 12.41
C ILE A 75 8.26 5.29 11.01
N ALA A 76 9.08 5.52 9.98
CA ALA A 76 8.74 5.19 8.60
C ALA A 76 8.44 3.70 8.38
N ILE A 77 9.10 2.80 9.12
CA ILE A 77 8.89 1.35 8.98
C ILE A 77 7.79 0.85 9.91
N VAL A 78 7.78 1.29 11.17
CA VAL A 78 6.85 0.77 12.19
C VAL A 78 5.43 1.28 11.96
N THR A 79 5.25 2.53 11.53
CA THR A 79 3.93 3.12 11.27
C THR A 79 3.08 2.29 10.28
N PRO A 80 3.55 1.97 9.06
CA PRO A 80 2.78 1.14 8.14
C PRO A 80 2.52 -0.27 8.68
N ILE A 81 3.46 -0.86 9.44
CA ILE A 81 3.27 -2.19 10.06
C ILE A 81 2.10 -2.16 11.07
N VAL A 82 2.07 -1.16 11.95
CA VAL A 82 1.00 -1.04 12.95
C VAL A 82 -0.36 -0.83 12.28
N ILE A 83 -0.43 0.03 11.27
CA ILE A 83 -1.65 0.26 10.49
C ILE A 83 -2.06 -1.04 9.76
N TRP A 84 -1.10 -1.76 9.17
CA TRP A 84 -1.35 -3.01 8.48
C TRP A 84 -1.96 -4.08 9.42
N ILE A 85 -1.36 -4.31 10.60
CA ILE A 85 -1.89 -5.26 11.59
C ILE A 85 -3.26 -4.82 12.10
N GLY A 86 -3.45 -3.52 12.36
CA GLY A 86 -4.68 -2.99 12.96
C GLY A 86 -5.86 -2.93 11.99
N PHE A 87 -5.61 -2.74 10.69
CA PHE A 87 -6.67 -2.47 9.71
C PHE A 87 -6.70 -3.46 8.54
N VAL A 88 -5.57 -3.66 7.87
CA VAL A 88 -5.53 -4.43 6.61
C VAL A 88 -5.69 -5.93 6.89
N VAL A 89 -4.93 -6.48 7.84
CA VAL A 89 -5.01 -7.91 8.17
C VAL A 89 -6.43 -8.32 8.58
N PRO A 90 -7.12 -7.64 9.53
CA PRO A 90 -8.48 -8.01 9.89
C PRO A 90 -9.46 -7.87 8.72
N ALA A 91 -9.34 -6.79 7.93
CA ALA A 91 -10.22 -6.55 6.79
C ALA A 91 -10.12 -7.66 5.74
N LEU A 92 -8.90 -8.07 5.37
CA LEU A 92 -8.67 -9.14 4.41
C LEU A 92 -9.03 -10.51 4.98
N VAL A 93 -8.59 -10.82 6.21
CA VAL A 93 -8.88 -12.11 6.84
C VAL A 93 -10.38 -12.33 6.95
N VAL A 94 -11.14 -11.36 7.46
CA VAL A 94 -12.60 -11.50 7.60
C VAL A 94 -13.28 -11.59 6.23
N SER A 95 -12.92 -10.69 5.30
CA SER A 95 -13.58 -10.61 3.99
C SER A 95 -13.32 -11.84 3.12
N PHE A 96 -12.09 -12.34 3.12
CA PHE A 96 -11.68 -13.50 2.32
C PHE A 96 -12.06 -14.82 2.96
N SER A 97 -12.04 -14.91 4.30
CA SER A 97 -12.56 -16.09 5.00
C SER A 97 -14.07 -16.23 4.80
N ALA A 98 -14.82 -15.12 4.80
CA ALA A 98 -16.25 -15.13 4.48
C ALA A 98 -16.52 -15.64 3.05
N ARG A 99 -15.58 -15.43 2.12
CA ARG A 99 -15.60 -15.96 0.74
C ARG A 99 -14.99 -17.36 0.61
N ARG A 100 -14.55 -17.97 1.71
CA ARG A 100 -13.93 -19.31 1.77
C ARG A 100 -12.66 -19.45 0.91
N LEU A 101 -11.87 -18.37 0.77
CA LEU A 101 -10.56 -18.46 0.15
C LEU A 101 -9.59 -19.29 1.03
N PRO A 102 -8.64 -20.02 0.43
CA PRO A 102 -7.69 -20.82 1.20
C PRO A 102 -6.79 -19.92 2.06
N PRO A 103 -6.45 -20.32 3.29
CA PRO A 103 -5.66 -19.50 4.21
C PRO A 103 -4.30 -19.07 3.65
N SER A 104 -3.70 -19.88 2.77
CA SER A 104 -2.44 -19.55 2.10
C SER A 104 -2.57 -18.34 1.17
N MET A 105 -3.67 -18.21 0.42
CA MET A 105 -3.92 -17.03 -0.42
C MET A 105 -4.15 -15.80 0.45
N ILE A 106 -4.95 -15.92 1.52
CA ILE A 106 -5.18 -14.82 2.47
C ILE A 106 -3.86 -14.33 3.06
N ALA A 107 -2.98 -15.24 3.48
CA ALA A 107 -1.67 -14.90 4.03
C ALA A 107 -0.79 -14.20 2.98
N LEU A 108 -0.83 -14.66 1.73
CA LEU A 108 -0.07 -14.08 0.63
C LEU A 108 -0.54 -12.65 0.31
N ASP A 109 -1.86 -12.41 0.23
CA ASP A 109 -2.42 -11.07 0.02
C ASP A 109 -2.11 -10.12 1.18
N CYS A 110 -2.21 -10.62 2.42
CA CYS A 110 -1.79 -9.85 3.60
C CYS A 110 -0.31 -9.45 3.50
N ALA A 111 0.57 -10.38 3.11
CA ALA A 111 2.01 -10.11 2.95
C ALA A 111 2.28 -9.12 1.80
N HIS A 112 1.58 -9.25 0.68
CA HIS A 112 1.67 -8.32 -0.45
C HIS A 112 1.37 -6.87 0.00
N TRP A 113 0.24 -6.65 0.68
CA TRP A 113 -0.12 -5.32 1.17
C TRP A 113 0.88 -4.78 2.20
N LEU A 114 1.47 -5.63 3.04
CA LEU A 114 2.53 -5.21 3.96
C LEU A 114 3.74 -4.65 3.18
N VAL A 115 4.18 -5.37 2.15
CA VAL A 115 5.31 -4.95 1.31
C VAL A 115 5.01 -3.63 0.63
N VAL A 116 3.80 -3.48 0.05
CA VAL A 116 3.34 -2.23 -0.57
C VAL A 116 3.38 -1.06 0.42
N MET A 117 2.76 -1.22 1.59
CA MET A 117 2.68 -0.16 2.60
C MET A 117 4.05 0.26 3.12
N VAL A 118 4.94 -0.69 3.40
CA VAL A 118 6.31 -0.40 3.85
C VAL A 118 7.10 0.31 2.75
N ALA A 119 7.02 -0.16 1.50
CA ALA A 119 7.71 0.48 0.38
C ALA A 119 7.22 1.91 0.14
N GLN A 120 5.90 2.14 0.16
CA GLN A 120 5.32 3.48 0.05
C GLN A 120 5.81 4.40 1.16
N SER A 121 5.77 3.94 2.41
CA SER A 121 6.22 4.70 3.56
C SER A 121 7.71 5.09 3.46
N CYS A 122 8.56 4.14 3.03
CA CYS A 122 9.98 4.42 2.77
C CYS A 122 10.19 5.46 1.67
N VAL A 123 9.39 5.43 0.59
CA VAL A 123 9.46 6.43 -0.50
C VAL A 123 9.04 7.80 0.00
N LEU A 124 7.93 7.88 0.74
CA LEU A 124 7.45 9.13 1.34
C LEU A 124 8.49 9.76 2.26
N HIS A 125 9.10 8.95 3.13
CA HIS A 125 10.16 9.39 4.03
C HIS A 125 11.42 9.83 3.26
N SER A 126 11.82 9.09 2.22
CA SER A 126 13.01 9.40 1.44
C SER A 126 12.89 10.69 0.62
N ILE A 127 11.70 10.97 0.08
CA ILE A 127 11.42 12.23 -0.63
C ILE A 127 11.27 13.39 0.35
N GLY A 128 10.76 13.09 1.55
CA GLY A 128 10.45 14.06 2.58
C GLY A 128 9.01 14.57 2.44
N LEU A 129 8.42 14.89 3.60
CA LEU A 129 7.08 15.41 3.70
C LEU A 129 7.09 16.83 4.28
N VAL A 130 6.29 17.71 3.69
CA VAL A 130 6.02 19.05 4.18
C VAL A 130 4.92 18.99 5.23
N HIS A 131 5.24 19.44 6.43
CA HIS A 131 4.29 19.59 7.52
C HIS A 131 3.41 20.83 7.27
N PRO A 132 2.09 20.74 7.52
CA PRO A 132 1.17 21.88 7.41
C PRO A 132 1.37 22.93 8.52
#